data_AF-A0A6B3HMK7-F1
#
_entry.id   AF-A0A6B3HMK7-F1
#
_cell.length_a   1.000
_cell.length_b   1.000
_cell.length_c   1.000
_cell.angle_alpha   90.00
_cell.angle_beta   90.00
_cell.angle_gamma   90.00
#
_symmetry.space_group_name_H-M   'P 1'
#
loop_
_entity.id
_entity.type
_entity.pdbx_description
1 polymer ?
#
loop_
_entity_poly.entity_id
_entity_poly.type
_entity_poly.pdbx_seq_one_letter_code
_entity_poly.pdbx_strand_id
1 'polypeptide(L)'
;AAHPDAEPALVEAEAMTSHTAAYGTIADAPDPADPGRLLLGPLHRHAVTGFHLDALYTAVFVRPVQGAARLVRFLDRTVVDTYVNGSAAVTRLLGTAVRRAQTGNVQTYLSALLAGSLVLAIAAVVFANVNAGS
;
A
#
# COMPACT_ATOMS: atom_id res chain seq x y z
N ALA A 1 -29.29 11.80 1.68
CA ALA A 1 -30.39 11.43 0.74
C ALA A 1 -30.19 9.96 0.39
N ALA A 2 -31.22 9.16 0.06
CA ALA A 2 -30.97 7.74 -0.25
C ALA A 2 -30.12 7.65 -1.54
N HIS A 3 -28.90 7.11 -1.42
CA HIS A 3 -27.96 6.91 -2.54
C HIS A 3 -27.97 5.41 -2.94
N PRO A 4 -28.88 4.98 -3.82
CA PRO A 4 -29.04 3.55 -4.16
C PRO A 4 -27.84 2.95 -4.91
N ASP A 5 -27.00 3.79 -5.51
CA ASP A 5 -25.83 3.39 -6.30
C ASP A 5 -24.49 3.61 -5.57
N ALA A 6 -24.51 4.08 -4.32
CA ALA A 6 -23.29 4.31 -3.54
C ALA A 6 -22.75 2.98 -2.97
N GLU A 7 -21.43 2.92 -2.78
CA GLU A 7 -20.81 1.74 -2.17
C GLU A 7 -21.46 1.44 -0.81
N PRO A 8 -21.78 0.16 -0.52
CA PRO A 8 -22.50 -0.22 0.70
C PRO A 8 -21.85 0.34 1.97
N ALA A 9 -20.52 0.36 2.02
CA ALA A 9 -19.77 0.91 3.15
C ALA A 9 -19.97 2.42 3.36
N LEU A 10 -20.15 3.20 2.28
CA LEU A 10 -20.41 4.63 2.37
C LEU A 10 -21.83 4.93 2.83
N VAL A 11 -22.80 4.15 2.33
CA VAL A 11 -24.20 4.25 2.76
C VAL A 11 -24.33 3.90 4.24
N GLU A 12 -23.63 2.85 4.68
CA GLU A 12 -23.62 2.42 6.07
C GLU A 12 -22.96 3.47 6.99
N ALA A 13 -21.83 4.06 6.57
CA ALA A 13 -21.19 5.15 7.30
C ALA A 13 -22.07 6.42 7.40
N GLU A 14 -22.75 6.80 6.32
CA GLU A 14 -23.70 7.92 6.32
C GLU A 14 -24.91 7.63 7.23
N ALA A 15 -25.43 6.40 7.20
CA ALA A 15 -26.52 5.96 8.07
C ALA A 15 -26.11 6.00 9.55
N MET A 16 -24.92 5.51 9.91
CA MET A 16 -24.41 5.59 11.28
C MET A 16 -24.25 7.04 11.75
N THR A 17 -23.67 7.90 10.90
CA THR A 17 -23.41 9.31 11.26
C THR A 17 -24.72 10.09 11.42
N SER A 18 -25.66 9.91 10.49
CA SER A 18 -26.97 10.56 10.54
C SER A 18 -27.84 10.05 11.69
N HIS A 19 -27.73 8.77 12.06
CA HIS A 19 -28.41 8.20 13.21
C HIS A 19 -27.94 8.84 14.52
N THR A 20 -26.62 8.94 14.76
CA THR A 20 -26.09 9.59 15.97
C THR A 20 -26.46 11.08 16.04
N ALA A 21 -26.48 11.78 14.90
CA ALA A 21 -26.87 13.19 14.86
C ALA A 21 -28.38 13.41 15.14
N ALA A 22 -29.24 12.49 14.68
CA ALA A 22 -30.69 12.60 14.83
C ALA A 22 -31.20 12.05 16.17
N TYR A 23 -30.65 10.92 16.63
CA TYR A 23 -31.13 10.18 17.80
C TYR A 23 -30.17 10.20 18.99
N GLY A 24 -28.99 10.81 18.84
CA GLY A 24 -27.96 10.81 19.88
C GLY A 24 -27.32 9.41 20.06
N THR A 25 -26.62 9.25 21.18
CA THR A 25 -26.14 7.94 21.62
C THR A 25 -27.23 7.24 22.45
N ILE A 26 -27.42 5.95 22.22
CA ILE A 26 -28.40 5.13 22.97
C ILE A 26 -28.09 5.15 24.48
N ALA A 27 -26.83 5.36 24.86
CA ALA A 27 -26.38 5.44 26.24
C ALA A 27 -26.94 6.65 27.02
N ASP A 28 -27.38 7.72 26.34
CA ASP A 28 -27.90 8.94 26.97
C ASP A 28 -29.44 8.99 27.03
N ALA A 29 -30.13 7.96 26.54
CA ALA A 29 -31.59 7.90 26.59
C ALA A 29 -32.06 7.81 28.05
N PRO A 30 -32.94 8.72 28.54
CA PRO A 30 -33.39 8.69 29.93
C PRO A 30 -34.30 7.48 30.15
N ASP A 31 -33.75 6.39 30.68
CA ASP A 31 -34.53 5.23 31.13
C ASP A 31 -34.75 5.30 32.66
N PRO A 32 -35.95 5.69 33.12
CA PRO A 32 -36.26 5.77 34.56
C PRO A 32 -36.24 4.41 35.26
N ALA A 33 -36.20 3.29 34.53
CA ALA A 33 -36.14 1.94 35.07
C ALA A 33 -34.74 1.29 35.00
N ASP A 34 -33.69 2.05 34.66
CA ASP A 34 -32.34 1.49 34.48
C ASP A 34 -31.78 0.85 35.78
N PRO A 35 -31.64 -0.48 35.82
CA PRO A 35 -31.10 -1.19 36.99
C PRO A 35 -29.62 -0.84 37.23
N GLY A 36 -28.89 -0.38 36.21
CA GLY A 36 -27.49 0.03 36.30
C GLY A 36 -27.27 1.19 37.26
N ARG A 37 -28.23 2.12 37.35
CA ARG A 37 -28.16 3.27 38.25
C ARG A 37 -28.32 2.88 39.73
N LEU A 38 -29.12 1.84 39.99
CA LEU A 38 -29.33 1.26 41.33
C LEU A 38 -28.18 0.35 41.76
N LEU A 39 -27.63 -0.43 40.83
CA LEU A 39 -26.57 -1.42 41.11
C LEU A 39 -25.17 -0.80 41.20
N LEU A 40 -24.85 0.22 40.39
CA LEU A 40 -23.49 0.77 40.28
C LEU A 40 -23.30 2.07 41.06
N GLY A 41 -24.37 2.73 41.52
CA GLY A 41 -24.32 3.94 42.33
C GLY A 41 -23.36 5.01 41.75
N PRO A 42 -22.35 5.49 42.50
CA PRO A 42 -21.42 6.52 42.02
C PRO A 42 -20.53 6.08 40.85
N LEU A 43 -20.37 4.77 40.61
CA LEU A 43 -19.61 4.23 39.47
C LEU A 43 -20.43 4.24 38.17
N HIS A 44 -21.75 4.43 38.24
CA HIS A 44 -22.62 4.52 37.07
C HIS A 44 -22.13 5.58 36.07
N ARG A 45 -21.62 6.72 36.55
CA ARG A 45 -21.08 7.79 35.68
C ARG A 45 -19.94 7.33 34.76
N HIS A 46 -19.11 6.40 35.23
CA HIS A 46 -18.00 5.87 34.44
C HIS A 46 -18.48 4.70 33.57
N ALA A 47 -19.42 3.89 34.07
CA ALA A 47 -20.04 2.81 33.32
C ALA A 47 -20.81 3.30 32.09
N VAL A 48 -21.53 4.43 32.20
CA VAL A 48 -22.21 5.09 31.08
C VAL A 48 -21.22 5.52 29.99
N THR A 49 -20.00 5.90 30.38
CA THR A 49 -18.90 6.20 29.44
C THR A 49 -18.04 4.98 29.05
N GLY A 50 -18.46 3.76 29.34
CA GLY A 50 -17.72 2.53 29.01
C GLY A 50 -16.41 2.33 29.80
N PHE A 51 -16.34 2.87 31.02
CA PHE A 51 -15.19 2.82 31.93
C PHE A 51 -13.86 3.35 31.33
N HIS A 52 -13.94 4.17 30.28
CA HIS A 52 -12.77 4.64 29.50
C HIS A 52 -11.93 3.51 28.86
N LEU A 53 -12.36 2.24 28.94
CA LEU A 53 -11.64 1.10 28.35
C LEU A 53 -11.61 1.20 26.83
N ASP A 54 -12.70 1.68 26.24
CA ASP A 54 -12.78 1.92 24.80
C ASP A 54 -11.77 3.00 24.34
N ALA A 55 -11.63 4.08 25.10
CA ALA A 55 -10.64 5.12 24.82
C ALA A 55 -9.20 4.60 24.95
N LEU A 56 -8.92 3.77 25.96
CA LEU A 56 -7.63 3.13 26.13
C LEU A 56 -7.33 2.15 24.98
N TYR A 57 -8.29 1.30 24.61
CA TYR A 57 -8.14 0.37 23.50
C TYR A 57 -7.90 1.11 22.18
N THR A 58 -8.66 2.18 21.97
CA THR A 58 -8.48 3.05 20.80
C THR A 58 -7.09 3.66 20.76
N ALA A 59 -6.58 4.13 21.90
CA ALA A 59 -5.26 4.76 21.97
C ALA A 59 -4.11 3.76 21.81
N VAL A 60 -4.23 2.58 22.42
CA VAL A 60 -3.14 1.59 22.50
C VAL A 60 -3.11 0.64 21.30
N PHE A 61 -4.26 0.31 20.71
CA PHE A 61 -4.34 -0.65 19.61
C PHE A 61 -4.81 -0.01 18.31
N VAL A 62 -5.96 0.67 18.31
CA VAL A 62 -6.59 1.14 17.06
C VAL A 62 -5.74 2.21 16.38
N ARG A 63 -5.36 3.27 17.10
CA ARG A 63 -4.60 4.40 16.53
C ARG A 63 -3.23 3.95 15.98
N PRO A 64 -2.43 3.15 16.70
CA PRO A 64 -1.16 2.65 16.17
C PRO A 64 -1.34 1.76 14.94
N VAL A 65 -2.30 0.83 14.95
CA VAL A 65 -2.56 -0.07 13.80
C VAL A 65 -2.99 0.72 12.57
N GLN A 66 -3.88 1.69 12.72
CA GLN A 66 -4.25 2.59 11.62
C GLN A 66 -3.06 3.43 11.13
N GLY A 67 -2.18 3.86 12.05
CA GLY A 67 -0.93 4.53 11.71
C GLY A 67 0.00 3.66 10.86
N ALA A 68 0.20 2.41 11.27
CA ALA A 68 1.01 1.44 10.54
C ALA A 68 0.41 1.14 9.16
N ALA A 69 -0.91 0.95 9.06
CA ALA A 69 -1.58 0.73 7.78
C ALA A 69 -1.40 1.90 6.81
N ARG A 70 -1.47 3.15 7.31
CA ARG A 70 -1.18 4.34 6.51
C ARG A 70 0.27 4.39 6.04
N LEU A 71 1.22 4.02 6.89
CA LEU A 71 2.64 3.96 6.53
C LEU A 71 2.91 2.90 5.45
N VAL A 72 2.35 1.70 5.60
CA VAL A 72 2.47 0.63 4.60
C VAL A 72 1.92 1.09 3.26
N ARG A 73 0.73 1.69 3.24
CA ARG A 73 0.13 2.23 2.01
C ARG A 73 0.99 3.34 1.37
N PHE A 74 1.63 4.17 2.19
CA PHE A 74 2.54 5.21 1.70
C PHE A 74 3.80 4.60 1.08
N LEU A 75 4.41 3.61 1.74
CA LEU A 75 5.59 2.91 1.24
C LEU A 75 5.31 2.17 -0.06
N ASP A 76 4.19 1.47 -0.14
CA ASP A 76 3.76 0.79 -1.36
C ASP A 76 3.66 1.78 -2.54
N ARG A 77 2.91 2.87 -2.36
CA ARG A 77 2.74 3.91 -3.40
C ARG A 77 4.01 4.68 -3.75
N THR A 78 4.90 4.88 -2.80
CA THR A 78 6.09 5.73 -3.04
C THR A 78 7.24 4.89 -3.56
N VAL A 79 7.44 3.71 -2.97
CA VAL A 79 8.58 2.86 -3.26
C VAL A 79 8.21 1.90 -4.38
N VAL A 80 7.19 1.06 -4.17
CA VAL A 80 6.85 -0.02 -5.12
C VAL A 80 6.40 0.56 -6.46
N ASP A 81 5.47 1.50 -6.47
CA ASP A 81 5.02 2.10 -7.74
C ASP A 81 6.17 2.80 -8.47
N THR A 82 7.07 3.49 -7.77
CA THR A 82 8.23 4.15 -8.40
C THR A 82 9.19 3.14 -8.99
N TYR A 83 9.48 2.05 -8.29
CA TYR A 83 10.34 0.98 -8.81
C TYR A 83 9.72 0.31 -10.04
N VAL A 84 8.42 -0.01 -9.99
CA VAL A 84 7.72 -0.64 -11.11
C VAL A 84 7.69 0.29 -12.32
N ASN A 85 7.26 1.54 -12.14
CA ASN A 85 7.23 2.52 -13.24
C ASN A 85 8.62 2.84 -13.78
N GLY A 86 9.64 2.90 -12.91
CA GLY A 86 11.03 3.06 -13.32
C GLY A 86 11.51 1.90 -14.17
N SER A 87 11.23 0.65 -13.77
CA SER A 87 11.59 -0.55 -14.54
C SER A 87 10.91 -0.58 -15.92
N ALA A 88 9.65 -0.17 -15.99
CA ALA A 88 8.92 -0.04 -17.24
C ALA A 88 9.52 1.05 -18.15
N ALA A 89 9.91 2.20 -17.58
CA ALA A 89 10.56 3.28 -18.31
C ALA A 89 11.90 2.84 -18.89
N VAL A 90 12.75 2.15 -18.11
CA VAL A 90 14.03 1.61 -18.56
C VAL A 90 13.83 0.61 -19.70
N THR A 91 12.90 -0.33 -19.52
CA THR A 91 12.59 -1.35 -20.54
C THR A 91 12.13 -0.71 -21.85
N ARG A 92 11.26 0.32 -21.78
CA ARG A 92 10.83 1.08 -22.96
C ARG A 92 11.99 1.79 -23.63
N LEU A 93 12.86 2.44 -22.85
CA LEU A 93 14.01 3.17 -23.37
C LEU A 93 14.96 2.22 -24.11
N LEU A 94 15.28 1.07 -23.51
CA LEU A 94 16.05 0.01 -24.16
C LEU A 94 15.38 -0.47 -25.44
N GLY A 95 14.07 -0.74 -25.42
CA GLY A 95 13.32 -1.13 -26.61
C GLY A 95 13.38 -0.08 -27.73
N THR A 96 13.31 1.22 -27.39
CA THR A 96 13.47 2.31 -28.37
C THR A 96 14.89 2.42 -28.90
N ALA A 97 15.91 2.23 -28.06
CA ALA A 97 17.30 2.24 -28.46
C ALA A 97 17.61 1.09 -29.43
N VAL A 98 17.15 -0.14 -29.11
CA VAL A 98 17.27 -1.31 -29.98
C VAL A 98 16.56 -1.07 -31.31
N ARG A 99 15.34 -0.54 -31.29
CA ARG A 99 14.59 -0.20 -32.50
C ARG A 99 15.34 0.83 -33.36
N ARG A 100 16.00 1.80 -32.74
CA ARG A 100 16.80 2.81 -33.46
C ARG A 100 18.11 2.24 -34.01
N ALA A 101 18.67 1.22 -33.36
CA ALA A 101 19.84 0.51 -33.86
C ALA A 101 19.53 -0.38 -35.08
N GLN A 102 18.27 -0.78 -35.28
CA GLN A 102 17.80 -1.43 -36.50
C GLN A 102 17.70 -0.43 -37.65
N THR A 103 18.86 -0.04 -38.18
CA THR A 103 19.01 0.94 -39.28
C THR A 103 18.78 0.33 -40.67
N GLY A 104 18.49 -0.97 -40.76
CA GLY A 104 18.31 -1.68 -42.04
C GLY A 104 19.60 -1.89 -42.84
N ASN A 105 20.75 -1.43 -42.33
CA ASN A 105 22.04 -1.57 -42.99
C ASN A 105 22.72 -2.89 -42.59
N VAL A 106 22.77 -3.85 -43.51
CA VAL A 106 23.39 -5.18 -43.32
C VAL A 106 24.86 -5.08 -42.89
N GLN A 107 25.59 -4.05 -43.32
CA GLN A 107 26.99 -3.82 -42.95
C GLN A 107 27.15 -3.54 -41.44
N THR A 108 26.19 -2.84 -40.83
CA THR A 108 26.18 -2.58 -39.38
C THR A 108 26.07 -3.90 -38.61
N TYR A 109 25.19 -4.81 -39.06
CA TYR A 109 25.06 -6.14 -38.45
C TYR A 109 26.35 -6.95 -38.58
N LEU A 110 26.97 -7.00 -39.77
CA LEU A 110 28.25 -7.71 -39.95
C LEU A 110 29.37 -7.15 -39.07
N SER A 111 29.50 -5.82 -39.01
CA SER A 111 30.53 -5.17 -38.19
C SER A 111 30.33 -5.45 -36.69
N ALA A 112 29.08 -5.42 -36.22
CA ALA A 112 28.76 -5.74 -34.83
C ALA A 112 29.03 -7.21 -34.50
N LEU A 113 28.72 -8.13 -35.43
CA LEU A 113 28.94 -9.56 -35.28
C LEU A 113 30.44 -9.90 -35.23
N LEU A 114 31.25 -9.31 -36.12
CA LEU A 114 32.71 -9.46 -36.13
C LEU A 114 33.37 -8.86 -34.88
N ALA A 115 32.93 -7.66 -34.46
CA ALA A 115 33.43 -7.05 -33.23
C ALA A 115 33.08 -7.88 -31.99
N GLY A 116 31.82 -8.36 -31.90
CA GLY A 116 31.36 -9.21 -30.81
C GLY A 116 32.09 -10.55 -30.74
N SER A 117 32.29 -11.23 -31.88
CA SER A 117 33.02 -12.51 -31.92
C SER A 117 34.49 -12.35 -31.54
N LEU A 118 35.14 -11.26 -31.94
CA LEU A 118 36.51 -10.96 -31.55
C LEU A 118 36.64 -10.74 -30.04
N VAL A 119 35.71 -9.97 -29.44
CA VAL A 119 35.67 -9.74 -27.98
C VAL A 119 35.48 -11.06 -27.23
N LEU A 120 34.54 -11.90 -27.66
CA LEU A 120 34.30 -13.21 -27.04
C LEU A 120 35.51 -14.15 -27.18
N ALA A 121 36.18 -14.16 -28.33
CA ALA A 121 37.39 -14.95 -28.54
C ALA A 121 38.51 -14.51 -27.59
N ILE A 122 38.74 -13.20 -27.45
CA ILE A 122 39.74 -12.68 -26.52
C ILE A 122 39.37 -13.03 -25.07
N ALA A 123 38.11 -12.82 -24.67
CA ALA A 123 37.65 -13.15 -23.33
C ALA A 123 37.82 -14.64 -23.01
N ALA A 124 37.49 -15.52 -23.96
CA ALA A 124 37.68 -16.97 -23.81
C ALA A 124 39.15 -17.37 -23.71
N VAL A 125 40.03 -16.77 -24.52
CA VAL A 125 41.49 -17.01 -24.45
C VAL A 125 42.06 -16.54 -23.12
N VAL A 126 41.68 -15.35 -22.66
CA VAL A 126 42.11 -14.82 -21.36
C VAL A 126 41.63 -15.74 -20.24
N PHE A 127 40.36 -16.15 -20.26
CA PHE A 127 39.80 -17.05 -19.27
C PHE A 127 40.50 -18.42 -19.28
N ALA A 128 40.75 -19.00 -20.46
CA ALA A 128 41.47 -20.26 -20.60
C ALA A 128 42.91 -20.15 -20.09
N ASN A 129 43.62 -19.06 -20.40
CA ASN A 129 44.98 -18.82 -19.89
C ASN A 129 45.02 -18.66 -18.38
N VAL A 130 44.03 -17.97 -17.79
CA VAL A 130 43.93 -17.84 -16.32
C VAL A 130 43.72 -19.20 -15.66
N ASN A 131 42.86 -20.05 -16.23
CA ASN A 131 42.57 -21.38 -15.68
C ASN A 131 43.67 -22.43 -15.97
N ALA A 132 44.48 -22.24 -17.01
CA ALA A 132 45.61 -23.12 -17.32
C ALA A 132 46.88 -22.76 -16.52
N GLY A 133 46.93 -21.55 -15.94
CA GLY A 133 48.01 -21.07 -15.09
C GLY A 133 47.79 -21.29 -13.58
N SER A 134 46.65 -21.86 -13.18
CA SER A 134 46.34 -22.32 -11.82
C SER A 134 46.54 -23.82 -11.68
#